data_AF-A0A9C8JC07-F1
#
_entry.id   AF-A0A9C8JC07-F1
#
_cell.length_a   1.000
_cell.length_b   1.000
_cell.length_c   1.000
_cell.angle_alpha   90.00
_cell.angle_beta   90.00
_cell.angle_gamma   90.00
#
_symmetry.space_group_name_H-M   'P 1'
#
loop_
_entity.id
_entity.type
_entity.pdbx_description
1 polymer ?
#
loop_
_entity_poly.entity_id
_entity_poly.type
_entity_poly.pdbx_seq_one_letter_code
_entity_poly.pdbx_strand_id
1 'polypeptide(L)'
;MYTDDILRFLPPDHVSLRDWNIIIVDVPNECHEEIFVGYSEGDRLGRLSTPIKNYDANTGIGETRSGSSYMTIGEPGSPHDDAIYVLEQTFGKDLIERELFSDSGQSVLAFKYPLNK
;
A
#
# COMPACT_ATOMS: atom_id res chain seq x y z
N MET A 1 -0.38 31.96 5.28
CA MET A 1 -0.68 31.31 3.98
C MET A 1 0.56 30.49 3.60
N TYR A 2 0.66 29.25 4.10
CA TYR A 2 1.79 28.33 3.83
C TYR A 2 1.33 26.91 4.12
N THR A 3 0.59 26.28 3.21
CA THR A 3 0.27 24.85 3.27
C THR A 3 -0.32 24.41 1.94
N ASP A 4 0.49 24.32 0.88
CA ASP A 4 0.10 23.58 -0.33
C ASP A 4 1.29 23.08 -1.17
N ASP A 5 2.48 23.67 -1.02
CA ASP A 5 3.62 23.35 -1.92
C ASP A 5 4.62 22.30 -1.44
N ILE A 6 4.56 21.81 -0.19
CA ILE A 6 5.56 20.84 0.31
C ILE A 6 5.27 19.40 -0.18
N LEU A 7 4.02 19.08 -0.53
CA LEU A 7 3.64 17.73 -0.98
C LEU A 7 3.91 17.48 -2.47
N ARG A 8 4.34 18.49 -3.25
CA ARG A 8 4.59 18.36 -4.70
C ARG A 8 6.03 18.02 -5.09
N PHE A 9 6.99 17.99 -4.15
CA PHE A 9 8.41 17.79 -4.47
C PHE A 9 9.14 16.87 -3.48
N LEU A 10 8.52 15.77 -3.06
CA LEU A 10 9.34 14.65 -2.59
C LEU A 10 9.94 13.97 -3.83
N PRO A 11 11.27 13.89 -3.96
CA PRO A 11 11.89 13.21 -5.08
C PRO A 11 11.43 11.74 -5.08
N PRO A 12 11.31 11.11 -6.26
CA PRO A 12 11.16 9.67 -6.38
C PRO A 12 12.10 8.95 -5.42
N ASP A 13 11.53 8.08 -4.59
CA ASP A 13 12.28 7.27 -3.63
C ASP A 13 12.48 5.85 -4.19
N HIS A 14 13.52 5.17 -3.72
CA HIS A 14 13.77 3.76 -3.99
C HIS A 14 13.53 2.96 -2.73
N VAL A 15 12.39 2.27 -2.67
CA VAL A 15 11.92 1.58 -1.47
C VAL A 15 12.09 0.07 -1.63
N SER A 16 12.76 -0.55 -0.68
CA SER A 16 12.80 -2.01 -0.53
C SER A 16 11.77 -2.43 0.52
N LEU A 17 10.78 -3.22 0.13
CA LEU A 17 9.57 -3.49 0.91
C LEU A 17 9.47 -4.98 1.27
N ARG A 18 9.55 -5.32 2.55
CA ARG A 18 9.28 -6.68 3.07
C ARG A 18 7.95 -6.74 3.79
N ASP A 19 7.52 -7.95 4.18
CA ASP A 19 6.28 -8.20 4.92
C ASP A 19 5.15 -7.36 4.33
N TRP A 20 4.84 -7.69 3.07
CA TRP A 20 4.15 -6.78 2.16
C TRP A 20 2.95 -7.44 1.49
N ASN A 21 2.04 -6.60 1.02
CA ASN A 21 0.96 -6.98 0.11
C ASN A 21 0.62 -5.77 -0.79
N ILE A 22 -0.36 -5.96 -1.67
CA ILE A 22 -0.98 -4.87 -2.42
C ILE A 22 -2.43 -4.75 -1.95
N ILE A 23 -2.84 -3.54 -1.59
CA ILE A 23 -4.24 -3.20 -1.35
C ILE A 23 -4.87 -2.81 -2.69
N ILE A 24 -5.97 -3.46 -3.03
CA ILE A 24 -6.88 -3.03 -4.09
C ILE A 24 -7.92 -2.11 -3.44
N VAL A 25 -8.03 -0.90 -3.95
CA VAL A 25 -9.09 0.06 -3.64
C VAL A 25 -10.05 0.08 -4.81
N ASP A 26 -11.26 -0.43 -4.61
CA ASP A 26 -12.28 -0.55 -5.64
C ASP A 26 -13.57 0.16 -5.20
N VAL A 27 -13.69 1.44 -5.58
CA VAL A 27 -14.88 2.24 -5.29
C VAL A 27 -15.76 2.23 -6.54
N PRO A 28 -16.97 1.63 -6.50
CA PRO A 28 -17.81 1.46 -7.67
C PRO A 28 -18.08 2.78 -8.40
N ASN A 29 -17.71 2.82 -9.69
CA ASN A 29 -17.84 3.98 -10.59
C ASN A 29 -16.95 5.19 -10.25
N GLU A 30 -16.02 5.07 -9.29
CA GLU A 30 -15.12 6.17 -8.91
C GLU A 30 -13.66 5.85 -9.21
N CYS A 31 -13.13 4.76 -8.65
CA CYS A 31 -11.73 4.40 -8.84
C CYS A 31 -11.46 2.92 -8.66
N HIS A 32 -10.40 2.46 -9.33
CA HIS A 32 -9.78 1.16 -9.14
C HIS A 32 -8.26 1.37 -9.07
N GLU A 33 -7.69 1.25 -7.88
CA GLU A 33 -6.29 1.56 -7.61
C GLU A 33 -5.61 0.44 -6.84
N GLU A 34 -4.34 0.21 -7.13
CA GLU A 34 -3.49 -0.71 -6.39
C GLU A 34 -2.46 0.07 -5.59
N ILE A 35 -2.20 -0.32 -4.35
CA ILE A 35 -1.30 0.39 -3.43
C ILE A 35 -0.37 -0.62 -2.74
N PHE A 36 0.94 -0.37 -2.74
CA PHE A 36 1.87 -1.17 -1.95
C PHE A 36 1.68 -0.86 -0.46
N VAL A 37 1.63 -1.91 0.35
CA VAL A 37 1.63 -1.82 1.80
C VAL A 37 2.67 -2.79 2.36
N GLY A 38 3.51 -2.33 3.29
CA GLY A 38 4.52 -3.19 3.91
C GLY A 38 5.56 -2.42 4.71
N TYR A 39 6.63 -3.11 5.11
CA TYR A 39 7.71 -2.53 5.90
C TYR A 39 8.90 -2.15 5.03
N SER A 40 9.33 -0.89 5.11
CA SER A 40 10.48 -0.42 4.35
C SER A 40 11.77 -0.70 5.10
N GLU A 41 12.70 -1.40 4.44
CA GLU A 41 14.02 -1.71 4.99
C GLU A 41 14.90 -0.47 5.15
N GLY A 42 14.70 0.54 4.31
CA GLY A 42 15.55 1.74 4.28
C GLY A 42 15.37 2.64 5.49
N ASP A 43 14.12 2.98 5.81
CA ASP A 43 13.75 3.88 6.92
C ASP A 43 13.20 3.14 8.15
N ARG A 44 12.97 1.83 8.06
CA ARG A 44 12.46 0.98 9.14
C ARG A 44 11.08 1.41 9.63
N LEU A 45 10.21 1.77 8.70
CA LEU A 45 8.84 2.18 8.98
C LEU A 45 7.83 1.40 8.12
N GLY A 46 6.63 1.22 8.67
CA GLY A 46 5.46 0.83 7.90
C GLY A 46 5.17 1.88 6.83
N ARG A 47 4.88 1.43 5.61
CA ARG A 47 4.64 2.30 4.46
C ARG A 47 3.38 1.91 3.70
N LEU A 48 2.77 2.96 3.16
CA LEU A 48 1.72 2.89 2.16
C LEU A 48 2.15 3.75 0.98
N SER A 49 2.16 3.20 -0.22
CA SER A 49 2.58 3.95 -1.41
C SER A 49 1.46 4.84 -1.94
N THR A 50 1.81 5.76 -2.85
CA THR A 50 0.82 6.28 -3.82
C THR A 50 0.40 5.16 -4.78
N PRO A 51 -0.68 5.32 -5.57
CA PRO A 51 -1.13 4.25 -6.45
C PRO A 51 -0.04 3.74 -7.39
N ILE A 52 -0.06 2.43 -7.60
CA ILE A 52 0.85 1.70 -8.46
C ILE A 52 0.53 2.07 -9.91
N LYS A 53 1.58 2.37 -10.67
CA LYS A 53 1.52 2.60 -12.11
C LYS A 53 1.84 1.32 -12.87
N ASN A 54 2.85 0.59 -12.43
CA ASN A 54 3.20 -0.74 -12.93
C ASN A 54 3.84 -1.58 -11.83
N TYR A 55 3.68 -2.90 -11.89
CA TYR A 55 4.33 -3.86 -11.02
C TYR A 55 4.55 -5.16 -11.78
N ASP A 56 5.78 -5.64 -11.80
CA ASP A 56 6.15 -6.95 -12.35
C ASP A 56 6.37 -7.94 -11.20
N ALA A 57 5.41 -8.84 -11.01
CA ALA A 57 5.45 -9.84 -9.96
C ALA A 57 6.58 -10.87 -10.13
N ASN A 58 7.15 -11.04 -11.32
CA ASN A 58 8.26 -11.97 -11.53
C ASN A 58 9.59 -11.41 -11.01
N THR A 59 9.76 -10.10 -11.10
CA THR A 59 10.99 -9.40 -10.67
C THR A 59 10.82 -8.72 -9.31
N GLY A 60 9.59 -8.52 -8.86
CA GLY A 60 9.28 -7.79 -7.63
C GLY A 60 9.45 -6.28 -7.76
N ILE A 61 9.57 -5.75 -8.98
CA ILE A 61 9.83 -4.32 -9.22
C ILE A 61 8.54 -3.62 -9.65
N GLY A 62 8.25 -2.46 -9.05
CA GLY A 62 7.14 -1.62 -9.45
C GLY A 62 7.47 -0.13 -9.37
N GLU A 63 6.66 0.65 -10.08
CA GLU A 63 6.70 2.11 -10.11
C GLU A 63 5.34 2.64 -9.65
N THR A 64 5.35 3.70 -8.84
CA THR A 64 4.12 4.40 -8.44
C THR A 64 3.83 5.60 -9.33
N ARG A 65 2.62 6.15 -9.28
CA ARG A 65 2.24 7.35 -10.04
C ARG A 65 3.01 8.61 -9.63
N SER A 66 3.56 8.67 -8.42
CA SER A 66 4.49 9.73 -8.00
C SER A 66 5.89 9.58 -8.57
N GLY A 67 6.19 8.45 -9.24
CA GLY A 67 7.49 8.12 -9.82
C GLY A 67 8.41 7.33 -8.89
N SER A 68 7.99 7.00 -7.66
CA SER A 68 8.81 6.19 -6.74
C SER A 68 8.92 4.75 -7.23
N SER A 69 10.08 4.15 -7.03
CA SER A 69 10.33 2.75 -7.39
C SER A 69 10.30 1.88 -6.14
N TYR A 70 9.62 0.75 -6.22
CA TYR A 70 9.50 -0.24 -5.16
C TYR A 70 10.11 -1.56 -5.61
N MET A 71 10.84 -2.21 -4.70
CA MET A 71 11.33 -3.58 -4.84
C MET A 71 10.77 -4.40 -3.68
N THR A 72 9.92 -5.37 -3.99
CA THR A 72 9.35 -6.28 -3.01
C THR A 72 10.35 -7.37 -2.64
N ILE A 73 10.40 -7.70 -1.35
CA ILE A 73 11.32 -8.69 -0.78
C ILE A 73 10.49 -9.83 -0.20
N GLY A 74 10.74 -11.04 -0.70
CA GLY A 74 10.01 -12.24 -0.31
C GLY A 74 8.60 -12.29 -0.92
N GLU A 75 7.89 -13.36 -0.58
CA GLU A 75 6.52 -13.59 -1.06
C GLU A 75 5.54 -12.60 -0.41
N PRO A 76 4.47 -12.21 -1.12
CA PRO A 76 3.40 -11.41 -0.53
C PRO A 76 2.67 -12.22 0.56
N GLY A 77 2.16 -11.51 1.56
CA GLY A 77 1.42 -12.12 2.67
C GLY A 77 0.79 -11.08 3.58
N SER A 78 0.76 -11.36 4.89
CA SER A 78 0.32 -10.36 5.87
C SER A 78 1.31 -9.19 5.92
N PRO A 79 0.87 -7.95 5.70
CA PRO A 79 1.74 -6.80 5.86
C PRO A 79 2.21 -6.67 7.31
N HIS A 80 3.38 -6.07 7.52
CA HIS A 80 3.87 -5.75 8.85
C HIS A 80 2.88 -4.87 9.63
N ASP A 81 2.79 -5.05 10.96
CA ASP A 81 1.84 -4.35 11.83
C ASP A 81 1.95 -2.81 11.72
N ASP A 82 3.17 -2.25 11.68
CA ASP A 82 3.37 -0.82 11.44
C ASP A 82 2.74 -0.33 10.12
N ALA A 83 2.74 -1.15 9.08
CA ALA A 83 2.13 -0.80 7.80
C ALA A 83 0.60 -0.87 7.89
N ILE A 84 0.06 -1.85 8.63
CA ILE A 84 -1.36 -1.91 8.97
C ILE A 84 -1.78 -0.66 9.77
N TYR A 85 -0.97 -0.23 10.74
CA TYR A 85 -1.22 0.99 11.49
C TYR A 85 -1.29 2.22 10.57
N VAL A 86 -0.36 2.38 9.63
CA VAL A 86 -0.40 3.47 8.64
C VAL A 86 -1.65 3.38 7.76
N LEU A 87 -2.07 2.17 7.39
CA LEU A 87 -3.28 1.93 6.61
C LEU A 87 -4.54 2.37 7.39
N GLU A 88 -4.63 2.01 8.68
CA GLU A 88 -5.71 2.43 9.58
C GLU A 88 -5.76 3.95 9.76
N GLN A 89 -4.60 4.62 9.88
CA GLN A 89 -4.55 6.08 9.96
C GLN A 89 -4.96 6.76 8.66
N THR A 90 -4.73 6.11 7.51
CA THR A 90 -5.00 6.67 6.19
C THR A 90 -6.48 6.54 5.79
N PHE A 91 -7.06 5.35 6.00
CA PHE A 91 -8.42 5.02 5.56
C PHE A 91 -9.45 5.00 6.69
N GLY A 92 -8.99 5.04 7.94
CA GLY A 92 -9.83 4.91 9.13
C GLY A 92 -9.89 3.46 9.60
N LYS A 93 -9.63 3.26 10.90
CA LYS A 93 -9.60 1.95 11.54
C LYS A 93 -10.88 1.12 11.32
N ASP A 94 -12.04 1.72 11.54
CA ASP A 94 -13.33 1.02 11.40
C ASP A 94 -13.59 0.53 9.97
N LEU A 95 -13.05 1.22 8.96
CA LEU A 95 -13.13 0.81 7.56
C LEU A 95 -12.20 -0.38 7.31
N ILE A 96 -10.95 -0.30 7.78
CA ILE A 96 -9.95 -1.36 7.62
C ILE A 96 -10.40 -2.66 8.30
N GLU A 97 -10.84 -2.60 9.56
CA GLU A 97 -11.34 -3.78 10.28
C GLU A 97 -12.53 -4.42 9.56
N ARG A 98 -13.46 -3.62 9.03
CA ARG A 98 -14.64 -4.13 8.34
C ARG A 98 -14.32 -4.74 6.97
N GLU A 99 -13.48 -4.10 6.16
CA GLU A 99 -13.27 -4.52 4.77
C GLU A 99 -12.16 -5.56 4.62
N LEU A 100 -11.09 -5.48 5.42
CA LEU A 100 -9.93 -6.35 5.26
C LEU A 100 -9.89 -7.52 6.26
N PHE A 101 -10.59 -7.39 7.39
CA PHE A 101 -10.48 -8.34 8.50
C PHE A 101 -11.83 -8.90 8.99
N SER A 102 -12.95 -8.55 8.36
CA SER A 102 -14.28 -9.08 8.66
C SER A 102 -14.90 -9.73 7.42
N ASP A 103 -15.69 -10.79 7.63
CA ASP A 103 -16.44 -11.50 6.57
C ASP A 103 -17.62 -10.68 6.00
N SER A 104 -17.85 -9.46 6.51
CA SER A 104 -19.02 -8.62 6.23
C SER A 104 -18.73 -7.40 5.34
N GLY A 105 -17.53 -7.30 4.75
CA GLY A 105 -17.12 -6.16 3.93
C GLY A 105 -17.94 -5.99 2.65
N GLN A 106 -18.05 -4.74 2.18
CA GLN A 106 -18.68 -4.43 0.89
C GLN A 106 -17.70 -4.54 -0.30
N SER A 107 -16.48 -5.04 -0.06
CA SER A 107 -15.41 -5.30 -1.03
C SER A 107 -14.74 -4.04 -1.60
N VAL A 108 -14.78 -2.92 -0.86
CA VAL A 108 -14.15 -1.66 -1.32
C VAL A 108 -12.63 -1.69 -1.14
N LEU A 109 -12.14 -2.43 -0.15
CA LEU A 109 -10.73 -2.69 0.07
C LEU A 109 -10.51 -4.19 0.10
N ALA A 110 -9.46 -4.66 -0.56
CA ALA A 110 -9.07 -6.06 -0.52
C ALA A 110 -7.55 -6.22 -0.59
N PHE A 111 -7.03 -7.29 0.01
CA PHE A 111 -5.68 -7.75 -0.28
C PHE A 111 -5.64 -8.43 -1.65
N LYS A 112 -4.72 -8.01 -2.51
CA LYS A 112 -4.50 -8.63 -3.83
C LYS A 112 -4.01 -10.07 -3.70
N TYR A 113 -3.12 -10.31 -2.73
CA TYR A 113 -2.57 -11.63 -2.45
C TYR A 113 -3.16 -12.23 -1.18
N PRO A 114 -3.36 -13.56 -1.11
CA PRO A 114 -3.82 -14.22 0.09
C PRO A 114 -2.92 -13.92 1.29
N LEU A 115 -3.53 -13.78 2.46
CA LEU A 115 -2.79 -13.69 3.72
C LEU A 115 -2.26 -15.09 4.05
N ASN A 116 -0.94 -15.23 4.08
CA ASN A 116 -0.31 -16.48 4.53
C ASN A 116 -0.52 -16.61 6.05
N LYS A 117 -1.08 -17.75 6.48
CA LYS A 117 -1.24 -18.11 7.89
C LYS A 117 0.05 -18.65 8.50
#